data_AF-A0A061IDV2-F1
#
_entry.id   AF-A0A061IDV2-F1
#
_cell.length_a   1.000
_cell.length_b   1.000
_cell.length_c   1.000
_cell.angle_alpha   90.00
_cell.angle_beta   90.00
_cell.angle_gamma   90.00
#
_symmetry.space_group_name_H-M   'P 1'
#
loop_
_entity.id
_entity.type
_entity.pdbx_description
1 polymer ?
#
loop_
_entity_poly.entity_id
_entity_poly.type
_entity_poly.pdbx_seq_one_letter_code
_entity_poly.pdbx_strand_id
1 'polypeptide(L)'
;MPWYCKLPGYHHPVLINDCQNASIYFLKNLESFGVDPSQVVLCGESIGSWAVAIVTQALTCIPSLPHINAQILICPLVNFINFQLPSHQQNKNVPLLTRDFMFMCMCKYLVIDLCWKDAMLTGSAIPLDKWKKYRKWLSYDNMLRNGLAKDVEQVFISAFTP
;
A
#
# COMPACT_ATOMS: atom_id res chain seq x y z
N MET A 1 9.98 -2.88 -16.46
CA MET A 1 10.62 -4.21 -16.62
C MET A 1 9.78 -5.27 -15.89
N PRO A 2 9.45 -6.44 -16.48
CA PRO A 2 8.67 -7.48 -15.83
C PRO A 2 9.56 -8.70 -15.49
N TRP A 3 10.33 -8.66 -14.41
CA TRP A 3 11.08 -9.86 -13.96
C TRP A 3 11.13 -10.05 -12.43
N TYR A 4 10.18 -9.48 -11.69
CA TYR A 4 10.03 -9.82 -10.28
C TYR A 4 9.20 -11.10 -10.13
N CYS A 5 9.53 -11.90 -9.12
CA CYS A 5 8.79 -13.09 -8.75
C CYS A 5 7.34 -12.74 -8.34
N LYS A 6 6.37 -13.52 -8.83
CA LYS A 6 4.94 -13.27 -8.66
C LYS A 6 4.23 -14.43 -7.96
N LEU A 7 3.08 -14.11 -7.36
CA LEU A 7 2.11 -15.11 -6.94
C LEU A 7 1.64 -15.96 -8.13
N PRO A 8 1.27 -17.24 -7.91
CA PRO A 8 1.26 -17.94 -6.62
C PRO A 8 2.60 -18.58 -6.23
N GLY A 9 3.62 -18.52 -7.08
CA GLY A 9 4.89 -19.23 -6.84
C GLY A 9 5.75 -18.64 -5.73
N TYR A 10 5.61 -17.33 -5.47
CA TYR A 10 6.40 -16.61 -4.46
C TYR A 10 5.53 -15.66 -3.65
N HIS A 11 5.70 -15.71 -2.33
CA HIS A 11 5.02 -14.84 -1.38
C HIS A 11 5.93 -13.68 -0.95
N HIS A 12 5.36 -12.72 -0.20
CA HIS A 12 6.16 -11.72 0.49
C HIS A 12 7.27 -12.39 1.35
N PRO A 13 8.51 -11.84 1.40
CA PRO A 13 9.00 -10.57 0.83
C PRO A 13 9.65 -10.66 -0.56
N VAL A 14 9.53 -11.78 -1.28
CA VAL A 14 10.37 -12.05 -2.48
C VAL A 14 10.25 -10.95 -3.54
N LEU A 15 9.04 -10.49 -3.85
CA LEU A 15 8.82 -9.40 -4.81
C LEU A 15 9.57 -8.12 -4.42
N ILE A 16 9.57 -7.77 -3.13
CA ILE A 16 10.24 -6.57 -2.62
C ILE A 16 11.76 -6.74 -2.74
N ASN A 17 12.28 -7.92 -2.39
CA ASN A 17 13.69 -8.22 -2.53
C ASN A 17 14.15 -8.16 -3.99
N ASP A 18 13.37 -8.69 -4.93
CA ASP A 18 13.68 -8.62 -6.36
C ASP A 18 13.70 -7.17 -6.84
N CYS A 19 12.68 -6.38 -6.47
CA CYS A 19 12.64 -4.95 -6.80
C CYS A 19 13.83 -4.21 -6.19
N GLN A 20 14.18 -4.47 -4.93
CA GLN A 20 15.30 -3.84 -4.25
C GLN A 20 16.64 -4.21 -4.92
N ASN A 21 16.87 -5.49 -5.18
CA ASN A 21 18.09 -5.97 -5.82
C ASN A 21 18.24 -5.40 -7.24
N ALA A 22 17.14 -5.37 -8.01
CA ALA A 22 17.13 -4.76 -9.33
C ALA A 22 17.43 -3.26 -9.27
N SER A 23 16.83 -2.52 -8.32
CA SER A 23 17.10 -1.10 -8.12
C SER A 23 18.55 -0.85 -7.71
N ILE A 24 19.11 -1.63 -6.79
CA ILE A 24 20.52 -1.53 -6.38
C ILE A 24 21.45 -1.80 -7.58
N TYR A 25 21.16 -2.85 -8.36
CA TYR A 25 21.95 -3.17 -9.56
C TYR A 25 21.90 -2.03 -10.57
N PHE A 26 20.71 -1.49 -10.86
CA PHE A 26 20.54 -0.36 -11.76
C PHE A 26 21.32 0.87 -11.29
N LEU A 27 21.18 1.22 -10.01
CA LEU A 27 21.87 2.38 -9.40
C LEU A 27 23.39 2.26 -9.37
N LYS A 28 23.93 1.04 -9.26
CA LYS A 28 25.38 0.80 -9.33
C LYS A 28 25.94 0.86 -10.75
N ASN A 29 25.10 0.72 -11.77
CA ASN A 29 25.50 0.56 -13.16
C ASN A 29 24.92 1.65 -14.08
N LEU A 30 24.52 2.81 -13.55
CA LEU A 30 23.84 3.87 -14.31
C LEU A 30 24.61 4.31 -15.56
N GLU A 31 25.93 4.37 -15.49
CA GLU A 31 26.80 4.70 -16.63
C GLU A 31 26.61 3.72 -17.80
N SER A 32 26.50 2.41 -17.51
CA SER A 32 26.25 1.39 -18.54
C SER A 32 24.88 1.52 -19.21
N PHE A 33 23.93 2.17 -18.54
CA PHE A 33 22.60 2.49 -19.07
C PHE A 33 22.52 3.89 -19.68
N GLY A 34 23.61 4.67 -19.66
CA GLY A 34 23.62 6.06 -20.13
C GLY A 34 22.72 7.00 -19.30
N VAL A 35 22.50 6.68 -18.02
CA VAL A 35 21.61 7.43 -17.14
C VAL A 35 22.42 8.36 -16.24
N ASP A 36 21.98 9.62 -16.16
CA ASP A 36 22.51 10.61 -15.22
C ASP A 36 22.10 10.24 -13.77
N PRO A 37 23.06 10.03 -12.84
CA PRO A 37 22.76 9.76 -11.44
C PRO A 37 21.89 10.79 -10.73
N SER A 38 21.84 12.03 -11.24
CA SER A 38 21.02 13.12 -10.69
C SER A 38 19.59 13.16 -11.23
N GLN A 39 19.18 12.20 -12.07
CA GLN A 39 17.88 12.19 -12.74
C GLN A 39 17.13 10.86 -12.56
N VAL A 40 17.39 10.14 -11.46
CA VAL A 40 16.75 8.84 -11.21
C VAL A 40 15.43 9.01 -10.46
N VAL A 41 14.37 8.42 -11.02
CA VAL A 41 13.01 8.42 -10.44
C VAL A 41 12.50 6.99 -10.35
N LEU A 42 11.86 6.64 -9.23
CA LEU A 42 11.18 5.35 -9.07
C LEU A 42 9.67 5.53 -9.23
N CYS A 43 9.03 4.68 -10.04
CA CYS A 43 7.59 4.74 -10.26
C CYS A 43 6.94 3.37 -10.14
N GLY A 44 5.71 3.36 -9.66
CA GLY A 44 4.95 2.14 -9.41
C GLY A 44 3.45 2.39 -9.51
N GLU A 45 2.72 1.31 -9.69
CA GLU A 45 1.26 1.29 -9.75
C GLU A 45 0.73 0.20 -8.81
N SER A 46 -0.33 0.47 -8.05
CA SER A 46 -1.00 -0.52 -7.20
C SER A 46 -0.03 -1.15 -6.17
N ILE A 47 0.17 -2.47 -6.21
CA ILE A 47 1.16 -3.17 -5.38
C ILE A 47 2.60 -2.77 -5.72
N GLY A 48 2.85 -2.35 -6.97
CA GLY A 48 4.13 -1.79 -7.40
C GLY A 48 4.42 -0.45 -6.72
N SER A 49 3.41 0.36 -6.43
CA SER A 49 3.57 1.60 -5.65
C SER A 49 4.05 1.32 -4.23
N TRP A 50 3.55 0.24 -3.63
CA TRP A 50 4.03 -0.19 -2.32
C TRP A 50 5.49 -0.65 -2.37
N ALA A 51 5.85 -1.44 -3.38
CA ALA A 51 7.22 -1.85 -3.60
C ALA A 51 8.15 -0.64 -3.77
N VAL A 52 7.75 0.36 -4.57
CA VAL A 52 8.50 1.61 -4.72
C VAL A 52 8.66 2.34 -3.40
N ALA A 53 7.61 2.44 -2.57
CA ALA A 53 7.71 3.11 -1.28
C ALA A 53 8.72 2.43 -0.35
N ILE A 54 8.66 1.09 -0.24
CA ILE A 54 9.60 0.33 0.59
C ILE A 54 11.02 0.42 0.04
N VAL A 55 11.20 0.18 -1.25
CA VAL A 55 12.51 0.18 -1.89
C VAL A 55 13.14 1.56 -1.78
N THR A 56 12.41 2.64 -2.06
CA THR A 56 12.90 4.01 -1.90
C THR A 56 13.39 4.24 -0.46
N GLN A 57 12.61 3.82 0.54
CA GLN A 57 13.02 3.94 1.95
C GLN A 57 14.30 3.13 2.24
N ALA A 58 14.38 1.88 1.78
CA ALA A 58 15.54 1.02 2.00
C ALA A 58 16.82 1.57 1.33
N LEU A 59 16.69 2.16 0.14
CA LEU A 59 17.82 2.73 -0.59
C LEU A 59 18.42 3.95 0.13
N THR A 60 17.62 4.75 0.85
CA THR A 60 18.16 5.88 1.64
C THR A 60 19.10 5.45 2.76
N CYS A 61 19.02 4.18 3.19
CA CYS A 61 19.92 3.59 4.18
C CYS A 61 21.25 3.11 3.58
N ILE A 62 21.48 3.22 2.27
CA ILE A 62 22.69 2.76 1.59
C ILE A 62 23.46 3.99 1.05
N PRO A 63 24.46 4.51 1.80
CA PRO A 63 25.13 5.78 1.46
C PRO A 63 25.92 5.76 0.14
N SER A 64 26.25 4.56 -0.37
CA SER A 64 27.05 4.38 -1.58
C SER A 64 26.24 4.49 -2.87
N LEU A 65 24.92 4.67 -2.80
CA LEU A 65 24.06 4.73 -3.98
C LEU A 65 23.69 6.17 -4.35
N PRO A 66 23.49 6.46 -5.64
CA PRO A 66 22.90 7.72 -6.08
C PRO A 66 21.55 8.00 -5.43
N HIS A 67 21.26 9.29 -5.21
CA HIS A 67 20.01 9.74 -4.63
C HIS A 67 18.84 9.55 -5.61
N ILE A 68 17.68 9.15 -5.09
CA ILE A 68 16.43 9.08 -5.87
C ILE A 68 15.73 10.44 -5.83
N ASN A 69 15.60 11.10 -6.97
CA ASN A 69 15.05 12.46 -7.06
C ASN A 69 13.55 12.54 -6.75
N ALA A 70 12.81 11.49 -7.12
CA ALA A 70 11.37 11.45 -6.90
C ALA A 70 10.85 10.01 -6.84
N GLN A 71 9.69 9.85 -6.18
CA GLN A 71 8.86 8.65 -6.23
C GLN A 71 7.49 8.99 -6.82
N ILE A 72 7.02 8.21 -7.78
CA ILE A 72 5.70 8.35 -8.40
C ILE A 72 4.86 7.14 -8.03
N LEU A 73 3.80 7.36 -7.25
CA LEU A 73 2.94 6.31 -6.72
C LEU A 73 1.54 6.43 -7.33
N ILE A 74 1.19 5.53 -8.25
CA ILE A 74 -0.12 5.50 -8.90
C ILE A 74 -1.03 4.52 -8.15
N CYS A 75 -2.22 4.97 -7.76
CA CYS A 75 -3.20 4.17 -6.98
C CYS A 75 -2.55 3.38 -5.83
N PRO A 76 -1.86 4.05 -4.88
CA PRO A 76 -0.99 3.38 -3.93
C PRO A 76 -1.74 2.46 -2.97
N LEU A 77 -1.32 1.19 -2.90
CA LEU A 77 -1.68 0.29 -1.82
C LEU A 77 -0.72 0.49 -0.64
N VAL A 78 -0.97 1.50 0.20
CA VAL A 78 -0.10 1.84 1.35
C VAL A 78 -0.61 1.34 2.69
N ASN A 79 -1.81 0.75 2.72
CA ASN A 79 -2.41 0.22 3.92
C ASN A 79 -3.08 -1.12 3.63
N PHE A 80 -2.67 -2.14 4.37
CA PHE A 80 -3.03 -3.54 4.12
C PHE A 80 -3.82 -4.21 5.22
N ILE A 81 -3.98 -3.52 6.35
CA ILE A 81 -4.54 -4.07 7.59
C ILE A 81 -5.83 -3.37 8.01
N ASN A 82 -6.13 -2.20 7.47
CA ASN A 82 -7.30 -1.41 7.83
C ASN A 82 -8.24 -1.20 6.63
N PHE A 83 -9.30 -2.00 6.53
CA PHE A 83 -10.32 -1.85 5.49
C PHE A 83 -11.47 -0.91 5.89
N GLN A 84 -11.35 -0.20 7.02
CA GLN A 84 -12.34 0.79 7.49
C GLN A 84 -12.08 2.21 6.98
N LEU A 85 -11.11 2.39 6.07
CA LEU A 85 -10.94 3.69 5.42
C LEU A 85 -12.21 4.07 4.65
N PRO A 86 -12.63 5.34 4.70
CA PRO A 86 -13.84 5.79 4.03
C PRO A 86 -13.97 5.38 2.56
N SER A 87 -12.87 5.40 1.82
CA SER A 87 -12.81 4.95 0.42
C SER A 87 -13.09 3.46 0.26
N HIS A 88 -12.67 2.60 1.18
CA HIS A 88 -12.98 1.17 1.18
C HIS A 88 -14.45 0.89 1.49
N GLN A 89 -15.09 1.73 2.31
CA GLN A 89 -16.52 1.62 2.60
C GLN A 89 -17.38 2.09 1.42
N GLN A 90 -17.01 3.22 0.81
CA GLN A 90 -17.71 3.80 -0.35
C GLN A 90 -17.56 2.94 -1.61
N ASN A 91 -16.36 2.40 -1.85
CA ASN A 91 -16.04 1.63 -3.06
C ASN A 91 -16.07 0.11 -2.87
N LYS A 92 -16.78 -0.38 -1.85
CA LYS A 92 -16.78 -1.82 -1.49
C LYS A 92 -17.16 -2.77 -2.62
N ASN A 93 -17.97 -2.28 -3.58
CA ASN A 93 -18.54 -3.05 -4.69
C ASN A 93 -18.16 -2.51 -6.08
N VAL A 94 -17.05 -1.78 -6.21
CA VAL A 94 -16.61 -1.31 -7.53
C VAL A 94 -16.25 -2.52 -8.40
N PRO A 95 -16.77 -2.61 -9.65
CA PRO A 95 -16.42 -3.69 -10.56
C PRO A 95 -14.89 -3.79 -10.71
N LEU A 96 -14.34 -5.01 -10.65
CA LEU A 96 -12.91 -5.37 -10.68
C LEU A 96 -12.15 -5.39 -9.33
N LEU A 97 -12.51 -4.57 -8.34
CA LEU A 97 -11.76 -4.49 -7.08
C LEU A 97 -12.70 -4.47 -5.85
N THR A 98 -13.38 -5.59 -5.61
CA THR A 98 -14.22 -5.74 -4.42
C THR A 98 -13.36 -5.81 -3.16
N ARG A 99 -13.94 -5.41 -2.02
CA ARG A 99 -13.25 -5.46 -0.72
C ARG A 99 -12.79 -6.88 -0.35
N ASP A 100 -13.62 -7.89 -0.63
CA ASP A 100 -13.27 -9.31 -0.40
C ASP A 100 -12.15 -9.79 -1.33
N PHE A 101 -12.15 -9.36 -2.60
CA PHE A 101 -11.08 -9.71 -3.53
C PHE A 101 -9.74 -9.10 -3.11
N MET A 102 -9.72 -7.82 -2.72
CA MET A 102 -8.54 -7.18 -2.13
C MET A 102 -8.05 -7.94 -0.90
N PHE A 103 -8.94 -8.30 0.01
CA PHE A 103 -8.58 -9.06 1.21
C PHE A 103 -7.95 -10.42 0.87
N MET A 104 -8.52 -11.16 -0.08
CA MET A 104 -7.95 -12.44 -0.52
C MET A 104 -6.57 -12.27 -1.18
N CYS A 105 -6.40 -11.28 -2.05
CA CYS A 105 -5.10 -10.96 -2.64
C CYS A 105 -4.07 -10.66 -1.56
N MET A 106 -4.45 -9.90 -0.53
CA MET A 106 -3.57 -9.55 0.58
C MET A 106 -3.19 -10.74 1.44
N CYS A 107 -4.15 -11.59 1.81
CA CYS A 107 -3.86 -12.78 2.63
C CYS A 107 -2.93 -13.74 1.90
N LYS A 108 -3.18 -13.97 0.61
CA LYS A 108 -2.30 -14.80 -0.22
C LYS A 108 -0.91 -14.18 -0.37
N TYR A 109 -0.82 -12.86 -0.53
CA TYR A 109 0.45 -12.19 -0.73
C TYR A 109 1.32 -12.14 0.53
N LEU A 110 0.72 -11.77 1.67
CA LEU A 110 1.41 -11.62 2.97
C LEU A 110 1.44 -12.91 3.80
N VAL A 111 0.82 -13.99 3.32
CA VAL A 111 0.68 -15.26 4.07
C VAL A 111 -0.03 -15.02 5.41
N ILE A 112 -1.09 -14.22 5.39
CA ILE A 112 -1.94 -13.94 6.56
C ILE A 112 -3.04 -15.00 6.64
N ASP A 113 -3.26 -15.53 7.84
CA ASP A 113 -4.36 -16.46 8.10
C ASP A 113 -5.72 -15.77 7.93
N LEU A 114 -6.67 -16.45 7.28
CA LEU A 114 -8.02 -15.94 7.04
C LEU A 114 -8.80 -15.69 8.33
N CYS A 115 -8.38 -16.23 9.48
CA CYS A 115 -8.95 -15.93 10.79
C CYS A 115 -8.88 -14.44 11.16
N TRP A 116 -7.95 -13.69 10.55
CA TRP A 116 -7.84 -12.24 10.73
C TRP A 116 -8.85 -11.43 9.89
N LYS A 117 -9.67 -12.10 9.06
CA LYS A 117 -10.63 -11.45 8.18
C LYS A 117 -11.50 -10.44 8.91
N ASP A 118 -12.19 -10.89 9.96
CA ASP A 118 -13.11 -10.03 10.69
C ASP A 118 -12.36 -8.91 11.38
N ALA A 119 -11.17 -9.17 11.93
CA ALA A 119 -10.36 -8.16 12.61
C ALA A 119 -9.90 -7.04 11.66
N MET A 120 -9.46 -7.39 10.45
CA MET A 120 -9.00 -6.45 9.44
C MET A 120 -10.16 -5.70 8.76
N LEU A 121 -11.29 -6.40 8.54
CA LEU A 121 -12.49 -5.81 7.96
C LEU A 121 -13.20 -4.86 8.92
N THR A 122 -13.24 -5.17 10.22
CA THR A 122 -13.82 -4.30 11.26
C THR A 122 -12.86 -3.22 11.75
N GLY A 123 -11.58 -3.31 11.38
CA GLY A 123 -10.54 -2.38 11.82
C GLY A 123 -10.08 -2.59 13.27
N SER A 124 -10.54 -3.66 13.94
CA SER A 124 -10.09 -4.06 15.28
C SER A 124 -8.65 -4.58 15.30
N ALA A 125 -8.06 -4.87 14.13
CA ALA A 125 -6.62 -5.12 13.98
C ALA A 125 -5.74 -3.90 14.30
N ILE A 126 -6.32 -2.69 14.35
CA ILE A 126 -5.58 -1.45 14.67
C ILE A 126 -5.77 -1.09 16.14
N PRO A 127 -4.70 -0.87 16.91
CA PRO A 127 -4.79 -0.42 18.29
C PRO A 127 -5.57 0.89 18.46
N LEU A 128 -6.38 0.98 19.52
CA LEU A 128 -7.28 2.11 19.76
C LEU A 128 -6.55 3.45 19.93
N ASP A 129 -5.36 3.45 20.52
CA ASP A 129 -4.51 4.63 20.68
C ASP A 129 -4.08 5.19 19.31
N LYS A 130 -3.73 4.31 18.35
CA LYS A 130 -3.39 4.69 16.98
C LYS A 130 -4.61 5.26 16.28
N TRP A 131 -5.77 4.60 16.41
CA TRP A 131 -7.03 5.12 15.87
C TRP A 131 -7.32 6.54 16.37
N LYS A 132 -7.22 6.77 17.68
CA LYS A 132 -7.45 8.11 18.25
C LYS A 132 -6.45 9.14 17.73
N LYS A 133 -5.17 8.77 17.66
CA LYS A 133 -4.10 9.67 17.16
C LYS A 133 -4.31 10.10 15.71
N TYR A 134 -4.73 9.17 14.85
CA TYR A 134 -4.84 9.43 13.40
C TYR A 134 -6.28 9.72 12.94
N ARG A 135 -7.28 9.66 13.82
CA ARG A 135 -8.70 9.92 13.51
C ARG A 135 -8.91 11.22 12.75
N LYS A 136 -8.24 12.30 13.17
CA LYS A 136 -8.35 13.60 12.50
C LYS A 136 -8.04 13.50 11.01
N TRP A 137 -7.04 12.72 10.62
CA TRP A 137 -6.58 12.58 9.23
C TRP A 137 -7.39 11.57 8.43
N LEU A 138 -7.95 10.56 9.11
CA LEU A 138 -8.69 9.46 8.49
C LEU A 138 -10.22 9.68 8.45
N SER A 139 -10.72 10.81 8.97
CA SER A 139 -12.14 11.17 8.96
C SER A 139 -12.66 11.43 7.54
N TYR A 140 -13.95 11.16 7.34
CA TYR A 140 -14.70 11.51 6.13
C TYR A 140 -14.61 13.02 5.81
N ASP A 141 -14.53 13.87 6.83
CA ASP A 141 -14.49 15.33 6.69
C ASP A 141 -13.29 15.83 5.87
N ASN A 142 -12.20 15.05 5.86
CA ASN A 142 -10.99 15.40 5.11
C ASN A 142 -10.96 14.79 3.71
N MET A 143 -11.96 14.00 3.34
CA MET A 143 -12.08 13.48 1.99
C MET A 143 -12.82 14.50 1.12
N LEU A 144 -12.27 14.78 -0.06
CA LEU A 144 -12.87 15.70 -1.03
C LEU A 144 -14.35 15.35 -1.23
N ARG A 145 -15.20 16.31 -0.88
CA ARG A 145 -16.62 16.16 -0.62
C ARG A 145 -17.42 15.95 -1.91
N ASN A 146 -17.34 14.75 -2.49
CA ASN A 146 -18.26 14.34 -3.55
C ASN A 146 -19.46 13.60 -2.94
N GLY A 147 -20.43 14.37 -2.44
CA GLY A 147 -21.88 14.08 -2.43
C GLY A 147 -22.47 12.85 -1.72
N LEU A 148 -21.70 11.84 -1.30
CA LEU A 148 -22.22 10.53 -0.87
C LEU A 148 -22.05 10.24 0.64
N ALA A 149 -21.69 11.26 1.43
CA ALA A 149 -21.23 11.08 2.82
C ALA A 149 -22.31 10.81 3.87
N LYS A 150 -23.61 11.01 3.56
CA LYS A 150 -24.65 11.03 4.60
C LYS A 150 -25.05 9.66 5.15
N ASP A 151 -24.86 8.58 4.39
CA ASP A 151 -25.35 7.26 4.79
C ASP A 151 -24.33 6.43 5.59
N VAL A 152 -23.06 6.85 5.65
CA VAL A 152 -21.96 6.01 6.18
C VAL A 152 -21.56 6.37 7.62
N GLU A 153 -21.78 7.62 8.04
CA GLU A 153 -21.51 8.07 9.41
C GLU A 153 -22.34 7.28 10.45
N GLN A 154 -23.53 6.83 10.07
CA GLN A 154 -24.44 6.04 10.89
C GLN A 154 -23.97 4.58 11.11
N VAL A 155 -23.22 4.02 10.15
CA VAL A 155 -22.67 2.65 10.24
C VAL A 155 -21.41 2.61 11.12
N PHE A 156 -20.64 3.70 11.17
CA PHE A 156 -19.42 3.77 11.98
C PHE A 156 -19.72 3.89 13.48
N ILE A 157 -20.78 4.60 13.85
CA ILE A 157 -21.18 4.79 15.25
C ILE A 157 -21.71 3.46 15.85
N SER A 158 -22.47 2.68 15.08
CA SER A 158 -23.06 1.42 15.54
C SER A 158 -22.06 0.28 15.76
N ALA A 159 -20.87 0.34 15.15
CA ALA A 159 -19.82 -0.66 15.36
C ALA A 159 -19.06 -0.51 16.70
N PHE A 160 -19.28 0.60 17.44
CA PHE A 160 -18.55 0.92 18.66
C PHE A 160 -19.44 1.25 19.88
N THR A 161 -20.74 0.99 19.80
CA THR A 161 -21.65 0.99 20.95
C THR A 161 -22.09 -0.45 21.26
N PRO A 162 -22.14 -0.86 22.53
CA PRO A 162 -22.58 -2.20 22.93
C PRO A 162 -24.05 -2.47 22.59
#